data_AF-A0A9D3U6R1-F1
#
_entry.id   AF-A0A9D3U6R1-F1
#
_cell.length_a   1.000
_cell.length_b   1.000
_cell.length_c   1.000
_cell.angle_alpha   90.00
_cell.angle_beta   90.00
_cell.angle_gamma   90.00
#
_symmetry.space_group_name_H-M   'P 1'
#
loop_
_entity.id
_entity.type
_entity.pdbx_description
1 polymer ?
#
loop_
_entity_poly.entity_id
_entity_poly.type
_entity_poly.pdbx_seq_one_letter_code
_entity_poly.pdbx_strand_id
1 'polypeptide(L)'
;MHVQQLEPSRIKLTQLEQELQRARPQLLECMDRERVGTSSRQKQKFTHTAGSRSFGCVAEAEEVLSGRKVGRLQRFDITHRKKNGSPMTSEAGEIMIYLEKLNERRSPERYGRVRFQGSSVTQTQYFGSSSQQYMPSGSQAQAEVQRLKDQIAQMQARTVEQIAEQQLIADAIEREAAVAAYEAEQSKKYDEL
;
A
#
# COMPACT_ATOMS: atom_id res chain seq x y z
N MET A 1 -36.63 45.56 3.44
CA MET A 1 -35.96 44.54 2.61
C MET A 1 -34.61 44.26 3.23
N HIS A 2 -34.36 43.03 3.68
CA HIS A 2 -33.05 42.60 4.19
C HIS A 2 -32.64 41.40 3.36
N VAL A 3 -31.91 41.67 2.28
CA VAL A 3 -31.22 40.62 1.53
C VAL A 3 -29.93 40.37 2.29
N GLN A 4 -29.90 39.26 3.04
CA GLN A 4 -28.67 38.74 3.62
C GLN A 4 -27.70 38.48 2.47
N GLN A 5 -26.66 39.32 2.39
CA GLN A 5 -25.48 39.10 1.55
C GLN A 5 -24.81 37.82 2.07
N LEU A 6 -25.13 36.69 1.43
CA LEU A 6 -24.46 35.42 1.67
C LEU A 6 -23.21 35.40 0.78
N GLU A 7 -22.07 35.70 1.40
CA GLU A 7 -20.74 35.73 0.81
C GLU A 7 -20.49 34.55 -0.15
N PRO A 8 -20.10 34.80 -1.42
CA PRO A 8 -19.91 33.76 -2.46
C PRO A 8 -18.85 32.71 -2.08
N SER A 9 -17.95 33.04 -1.16
CA SER A 9 -16.91 32.18 -0.61
C SER A 9 -17.48 31.04 0.27
N ARG A 10 -18.57 31.30 1.02
CA ARG A 10 -19.23 30.29 1.85
C ARG A 10 -19.95 29.23 1.01
N ILE A 11 -20.54 29.65 -0.10
CA ILE A 11 -21.30 28.78 -1.00
C ILE A 11 -20.38 27.72 -1.62
N LYS A 12 -19.17 28.10 -2.04
CA LYS A 12 -18.19 27.18 -2.62
C LYS A 12 -17.68 26.15 -1.61
N LEU A 13 -17.45 26.54 -0.35
CA LEU A 13 -17.03 25.61 0.70
C LEU A 13 -18.13 24.59 1.02
N THR A 14 -19.38 25.02 1.12
CA THR A 14 -20.51 24.12 1.39
C THR A 14 -20.79 23.14 0.25
N GLN A 15 -20.57 23.56 -1.00
CA GLN A 15 -20.68 22.67 -2.17
C GLN A 15 -19.61 21.59 -2.18
N LEU A 16 -18.37 21.94 -1.84
CA LEU A 16 -17.25 21.01 -1.82
C LEU A 16 -17.39 19.99 -0.68
N GLU A 17 -17.87 20.43 0.49
CA GLU A 17 -18.21 19.53 1.62
C GLU A 17 -19.37 18.59 1.29
N GLN A 18 -20.42 19.06 0.60
CA GLN A 18 -21.51 18.21 0.14
C GLN A 18 -21.05 17.16 -0.87
N GLU A 19 -20.20 17.53 -1.83
CA GLU A 19 -19.62 16.58 -2.78
C GLU A 19 -18.72 15.55 -2.07
N LEU A 20 -17.95 15.97 -1.07
CA LEU A 20 -17.12 15.06 -0.26
C LEU A 20 -17.98 14.07 0.55
N GLN A 21 -19.11 14.52 1.12
CA GLN A 21 -20.07 13.64 1.82
C GLN A 21 -20.76 12.66 0.86
N ARG A 22 -21.00 13.07 -0.39
CA ARG A 22 -21.64 12.25 -1.42
C ARG A 22 -20.70 11.18 -2.01
N ALA A 23 -19.41 11.48 -2.12
CA ALA A 23 -18.38 10.57 -2.64
C ALA A 23 -17.87 9.55 -1.59
N ARG A 24 -18.06 9.82 -0.29
CA ARG A 24 -17.58 8.99 0.82
C ARG A 24 -18.08 7.53 0.83
N PRO A 25 -19.37 7.24 0.54
CA PRO A 25 -19.88 5.87 0.50
C PRO A 25 -19.33 5.09 -0.70
N GLN A 26 -19.13 5.74 -1.84
CA GLN A 26 -18.62 5.11 -3.07
C GLN A 26 -17.15 4.69 -2.92
N LEU A 27 -16.35 5.47 -2.18
CA LEU A 27 -14.97 5.12 -1.82
C LEU A 27 -14.89 3.99 -0.79
N LEU A 28 -15.90 3.83 0.08
CA LEU A 28 -15.93 2.74 1.05
C LEU A 28 -16.34 1.42 0.36
N GLU A 29 -17.21 1.48 -0.65
CA GLU A 29 -17.66 0.33 -1.43
C GLU A 29 -16.54 -0.29 -2.28
N CYS A 30 -15.62 0.53 -2.83
CA CYS A 30 -14.52 0.04 -3.67
C CYS A 30 -13.39 -0.66 -2.88
N MET A 31 -13.38 -0.52 -1.54
CA MET A 31 -12.41 -1.17 -0.66
C MET A 31 -12.97 -2.37 0.13
N ASP A 32 -14.20 -2.81 -0.16
CA ASP A 32 -14.81 -3.98 0.49
C ASP A 32 -14.18 -5.29 -0.03
N ARG A 33 -13.01 -5.58 0.52
CA ARG A 33 -12.16 -6.71 0.18
C ARG A 33 -12.85 -8.05 0.42
N GLU A 34 -13.78 -8.11 1.38
CA GLU A 34 -14.58 -9.31 1.66
C GLU A 34 -15.57 -9.57 0.52
N ARG A 35 -16.29 -8.53 0.07
CA ARG A 35 -17.21 -8.62 -1.07
C ARG A 35 -16.48 -8.98 -2.37
N VAL A 36 -15.31 -8.40 -2.61
CA VAL A 36 -14.48 -8.76 -3.77
C VAL A 36 -14.09 -10.24 -3.69
N GLY A 37 -13.60 -10.71 -2.53
CA GLY A 37 -13.17 -12.08 -2.33
C GLY A 37 -14.27 -13.13 -2.49
N THR A 38 -15.49 -12.85 -2.04
CA THR A 38 -16.64 -13.75 -2.21
C THR A 38 -17.09 -13.81 -3.67
N SER A 39 -17.19 -12.66 -4.35
CA SER A 39 -17.58 -12.60 -5.77
C SER A 39 -16.58 -13.34 -6.69
N SER A 40 -15.27 -13.24 -6.41
CA SER A 40 -14.23 -13.95 -7.15
C SER A 40 -14.30 -15.46 -6.94
N ARG A 41 -14.55 -15.92 -5.70
CA ARG A 41 -14.77 -17.34 -5.39
C ARG A 41 -16.02 -17.89 -6.09
N GLN A 42 -17.10 -17.12 -6.12
CA GLN A 42 -18.35 -17.53 -6.75
C GLN A 42 -18.22 -17.67 -8.28
N LYS A 43 -17.37 -16.85 -8.91
CA LYS A 43 -17.07 -16.91 -10.36
C LYS A 43 -16.02 -17.98 -10.72
N GLN A 44 -15.46 -18.67 -9.74
CA GLN A 44 -14.49 -19.74 -9.97
C GLN A 44 -15.19 -20.96 -10.59
N LYS A 45 -14.90 -21.25 -11.87
CA LYS A 45 -15.54 -22.32 -12.66
C LYS A 45 -15.06 -23.74 -12.30
N PHE A 46 -14.02 -23.84 -11.47
CA PHE A 46 -13.44 -25.10 -11.03
C PHE A 46 -13.57 -25.22 -9.52
N THR A 47 -14.47 -26.10 -9.07
CA THR A 47 -14.48 -26.54 -7.68
C THR A 47 -13.16 -27.25 -7.44
N HIS A 48 -12.29 -26.70 -6.59
CA HIS A 48 -11.10 -27.44 -6.15
C HIS A 48 -11.57 -28.54 -5.19
N THR A 49 -12.09 -29.66 -5.72
CA THR A 49 -12.40 -30.83 -4.88
C THR A 49 -11.13 -31.47 -4.31
N ALA A 50 -9.96 -31.09 -4.82
CA ALA A 50 -8.70 -31.41 -4.19
C ALA A 50 -8.31 -30.25 -3.29
N GLY A 51 -8.63 -30.35 -2.00
CA GLY A 51 -7.71 -29.85 -0.99
C GLY A 51 -6.40 -30.60 -1.16
N SER A 52 -5.55 -30.12 -2.08
CA SER A 52 -4.16 -30.53 -2.16
C SER A 52 -3.59 -30.25 -0.77
N ARG A 53 -3.43 -31.30 0.04
CA ARG A 53 -2.79 -31.19 1.35
C ARG A 53 -1.53 -30.39 1.10
N SER A 54 -1.43 -29.23 1.75
CA SER A 54 -0.26 -28.39 1.58
C SER A 54 0.99 -29.23 1.85
N PHE A 55 2.14 -28.88 1.26
CA PHE A 55 3.38 -29.57 1.59
C PHE A 55 3.66 -29.61 3.11
N GLY A 56 3.15 -28.62 3.84
CA GLY A 56 3.14 -28.60 5.31
C GLY A 56 2.29 -29.72 5.91
N CYS A 57 1.04 -29.88 5.47
CA CYS A 57 0.16 -30.95 5.97
C CYS A 57 0.68 -32.36 5.68
N VAL A 58 1.37 -32.55 4.54
CA VAL A 58 2.02 -33.83 4.20
C VAL A 58 3.21 -34.09 5.12
N ALA A 59 4.04 -33.08 5.38
CA ALA A 59 5.16 -33.18 6.30
C ALA A 59 4.69 -33.44 7.74
N GLU A 60 3.67 -32.73 8.21
CA GLU A 60 3.10 -32.91 9.55
C GLU A 60 2.54 -34.32 9.75
N ALA A 61 1.85 -34.88 8.76
CA ALA A 61 1.38 -36.26 8.81
C ALA A 61 2.55 -37.25 8.94
N GLU A 62 3.64 -37.02 8.21
CA GLU A 62 4.85 -37.83 8.33
C GLU A 62 5.57 -37.62 9.67
N GLU A 63 5.58 -36.41 10.24
CA GLU A 63 6.12 -36.15 11.58
C GLU A 63 5.36 -36.94 12.65
N VAL A 64 4.03 -37.01 12.53
CA VAL A 64 3.17 -37.80 13.42
C VAL A 64 3.46 -39.30 13.28
N LEU A 65 3.66 -39.79 12.05
CA LEU A 65 3.97 -41.20 11.79
C LEU A 65 5.39 -41.59 12.26
N SER A 66 6.37 -40.73 11.98
CA SER A 66 7.78 -40.99 12.26
C SER A 66 8.20 -40.62 13.69
N GLY A 67 7.36 -39.91 14.43
CA GLY A 67 7.63 -39.47 15.81
C GLY A 67 8.77 -38.45 15.93
N ARG A 68 9.23 -37.87 14.81
CA ARG A 68 10.33 -36.90 14.75
C ARG A 68 10.03 -35.79 13.75
N LYS A 69 10.67 -34.64 13.93
CA LYS A 69 10.58 -33.53 12.96
C LYS A 69 11.13 -33.94 11.59
N VAL A 70 10.38 -33.62 10.54
CA VAL A 70 10.73 -33.92 9.16
C VAL A 70 11.60 -32.80 8.63
N GLY A 71 12.84 -33.16 8.28
CA GLY A 71 13.83 -32.26 7.73
C GLY A 71 13.43 -31.70 6.36
N ARG A 72 14.21 -30.73 5.87
CA ARG A 72 13.93 -30.13 4.54
C ARG A 72 14.17 -31.15 3.43
N LEU A 73 15.20 -31.97 3.58
CA LEU A 73 15.50 -33.02 2.61
C LEU A 73 14.42 -34.10 2.62
N GLN A 74 14.07 -34.59 3.81
CA GLN A 74 13.03 -35.59 3.96
C GLN A 74 11.68 -35.10 3.43
N ARG A 75 11.36 -33.81 3.63
CA ARG A 75 10.18 -33.17 3.02
C ARG A 75 10.22 -33.20 1.50
N PHE A 76 11.38 -32.93 0.89
CA PHE A 76 11.54 -33.03 -0.56
C PHE A 76 11.31 -34.46 -1.06
N ASP A 77 11.86 -35.45 -0.36
CA ASP A 77 11.68 -36.87 -0.71
C ASP A 77 10.21 -37.29 -0.66
N ILE A 78 9.47 -36.90 0.38
CA ILE A 78 8.04 -37.26 0.53
C ILE A 78 7.20 -36.63 -0.58
N THR A 79 7.47 -35.39 -0.94
CA THR A 79 6.62 -34.65 -1.89
C THR A 79 6.96 -34.93 -3.35
N HIS A 80 8.17 -35.40 -3.63
CA HIS A 80 8.63 -35.72 -4.99
C HIS A 80 8.77 -37.23 -5.23
N ARG A 81 8.25 -38.07 -4.32
CA ARG A 81 8.04 -39.50 -4.55
C ARG A 81 6.59 -39.82 -4.86
N LYS A 82 6.41 -40.71 -5.83
CA LYS A 82 5.13 -41.35 -6.12
C LYS A 82 4.78 -42.35 -5.01
N LYS A 83 3.52 -42.78 -4.95
CA LYS A 83 3.05 -43.79 -3.98
C LYS A 83 3.80 -45.13 -4.08
N ASN A 84 4.34 -45.47 -5.25
CA ASN A 84 5.15 -46.66 -5.47
C ASN A 84 6.63 -46.49 -5.07
N GLY A 85 6.98 -45.34 -4.48
CA GLY A 85 8.33 -45.02 -4.03
C GLY A 85 9.27 -44.47 -5.11
N SER A 86 8.90 -44.51 -6.39
CA SER A 86 9.73 -43.94 -7.47
C SER A 86 9.71 -42.41 -7.46
N PRO A 87 10.77 -41.72 -7.92
CA PRO A 87 10.73 -40.28 -8.14
C PRO A 87 9.60 -39.89 -9.09
N MET A 88 8.99 -38.73 -8.86
CA MET A 88 7.94 -38.23 -9.74
C MET A 88 8.46 -37.95 -11.16
N THR A 89 9.69 -37.48 -11.26
CA THR A 89 10.40 -37.14 -12.50
C THR A 89 11.86 -37.63 -12.45
N SER A 90 12.52 -37.74 -13.60
CA SER A 90 13.95 -38.10 -13.69
C SER A 90 14.82 -37.07 -12.97
N GLU A 91 14.56 -35.77 -13.17
CA GLU A 91 15.27 -34.66 -12.52
C GLU A 91 15.16 -34.73 -10.99
N ALA A 92 13.96 -35.01 -10.46
CA ALA A 92 13.79 -35.21 -9.02
C ALA A 92 14.62 -36.41 -8.51
N GLY A 93 14.72 -37.48 -9.30
CA GLY A 93 15.57 -38.63 -8.99
C GLY A 93 17.05 -38.27 -8.94
N GLU A 94 17.55 -37.46 -9.88
CA GLU A 94 18.93 -36.97 -9.88
C GLU A 94 19.23 -36.10 -8.65
N ILE A 95 18.30 -35.22 -8.29
CA ILE A 95 18.41 -34.38 -7.09
C ILE A 95 18.45 -35.23 -5.81
N MET A 96 17.61 -36.27 -5.70
CA MET A 96 17.63 -37.20 -4.56
C MET A 96 19.00 -37.88 -4.42
N ILE A 97 19.54 -38.43 -5.52
CA ILE A 97 20.85 -39.11 -5.54
C ILE A 97 21.97 -38.13 -5.16
N TYR A 98 21.92 -36.90 -5.65
CA TYR A 98 22.91 -35.88 -5.33
C TYR A 98 22.89 -35.51 -3.84
N LEU A 99 21.70 -35.34 -3.26
CA LEU A 99 21.54 -34.97 -1.84
C LEU A 99 21.95 -36.13 -0.90
N GLU A 100 21.67 -37.37 -1.28
CA GLU A 100 22.16 -38.57 -0.57
C GLU A 100 23.69 -38.59 -0.49
N LYS A 101 24.37 -38.39 -1.63
CA LYS A 101 25.84 -38.30 -1.70
C LYS A 101 26.43 -37.15 -0.87
N LEU A 102 25.71 -36.04 -0.72
CA LEU A 102 26.15 -34.92 0.12
C LEU A 102 26.04 -35.22 1.62
N ASN A 103 25.04 -36.00 2.03
CA ASN A 103 24.86 -36.43 3.42
C ASN A 103 25.83 -37.53 3.83
N GLU A 104 26.29 -38.36 2.92
CA GLU A 104 27.39 -39.29 3.23
C GLU A 104 28.67 -38.53 3.63
N ARG A 105 28.90 -37.36 3.01
CA ARG A 105 30.06 -36.49 3.30
C ARG A 105 29.85 -35.53 4.46
N ARG A 106 28.60 -35.30 4.89
CA ARG A 106 28.23 -34.35 5.96
C ARG A 106 27.26 -34.99 6.93
N SER A 107 27.63 -35.04 8.22
CA SER A 107 26.83 -35.62 9.32
C SER A 107 25.32 -35.27 9.24
N PRO A 108 24.41 -36.21 9.59
CA PRO A 108 22.97 -36.08 9.36
C PRO A 108 22.42 -34.72 9.85
N GLU A 109 21.98 -33.92 8.89
CA GLU A 109 21.10 -32.76 9.01
C GLU A 109 21.26 -31.90 10.28
N ARG A 110 22.40 -31.21 10.42
CA ARG A 110 22.50 -29.98 11.26
C ARG A 110 22.29 -28.69 10.45
N TYR A 111 21.35 -28.68 9.50
CA TYR A 111 21.06 -27.49 8.70
C TYR A 111 19.98 -26.60 9.32
N GLY A 112 20.26 -26.12 10.53
CA GLY A 112 19.58 -24.96 11.12
C GLY A 112 20.31 -23.64 10.87
N ARG A 113 21.52 -23.66 10.27
CA ARG A 113 22.31 -22.46 10.02
C ARG A 113 22.83 -22.46 8.59
N VAL A 114 22.29 -21.57 7.76
CA VAL A 114 22.83 -21.26 6.44
C VAL A 114 24.24 -20.72 6.65
N ARG A 115 25.27 -21.54 6.43
CA ARG A 115 26.61 -21.03 6.14
C ARG A 115 26.65 -20.85 4.63
N PHE A 116 26.52 -19.60 4.18
CA PHE A 116 26.92 -19.22 2.82
C PHE A 116 28.44 -19.42 2.71
N GLN A 117 28.87 -20.66 2.46
CA GLN A 117 30.17 -20.88 1.86
C GLN A 117 29.97 -20.57 0.38
N GLY A 118 30.33 -19.34 -0.01
CA GLY A 118 30.08 -18.76 -1.32
C GLY A 118 30.86 -19.43 -2.46
N SER A 119 30.45 -20.63 -2.86
CA SER A 119 30.93 -21.29 -4.08
C SER A 119 29.80 -21.61 -5.07
N SER A 120 28.70 -20.86 -5.00
CA SER A 120 27.63 -20.95 -6.00
C SER A 120 27.17 -19.55 -6.38
N VAL A 121 26.79 -19.40 -7.65
CA VAL A 121 26.19 -18.18 -8.19
C VAL A 121 24.99 -17.81 -7.32
N THR A 122 25.08 -16.69 -6.61
CA THR A 122 23.96 -16.19 -5.82
C THR A 122 22.79 -15.86 -6.74
N GLN A 123 21.57 -16.16 -6.31
CA GLN A 123 20.33 -15.86 -7.05
C GLN A 123 20.22 -14.39 -7.51
N THR A 124 20.95 -13.49 -6.85
CA THR A 124 21.19 -12.09 -7.21
C THR A 124 21.79 -11.90 -8.61
N GLN A 125 22.55 -12.86 -9.13
CA GLN A 125 23.15 -12.76 -10.47
C GLN A 125 22.20 -13.21 -11.59
N TYR A 126 21.22 -14.07 -11.31
CA TYR A 126 20.28 -14.57 -12.33
C TYR A 126 19.07 -13.67 -12.52
N PHE A 127 18.62 -13.01 -11.45
CA PHE A 127 17.47 -12.10 -11.47
C PHE A 127 17.85 -10.61 -11.52
N GLY A 128 19.15 -10.29 -11.50
CA GLY A 128 19.61 -8.94 -11.16
C GLY A 128 19.20 -8.57 -9.73
N SER A 129 19.85 -7.57 -9.15
CA SER A 129 19.47 -7.01 -7.86
C SER A 129 18.15 -6.24 -7.95
N SER A 130 17.02 -6.92 -8.15
CA SER A 130 15.68 -6.33 -7.97
C SER A 130 15.24 -6.33 -6.50
N SER A 131 15.95 -7.06 -5.63
CA SER A 131 15.57 -7.18 -4.21
C SER A 131 15.87 -5.96 -3.35
N GLN A 132 16.51 -4.91 -3.87
CA GLN A 132 16.67 -3.65 -3.13
C GLN A 132 15.55 -2.63 -3.39
N GLN A 133 14.59 -2.92 -4.26
CA GLN A 133 13.53 -1.95 -4.58
C GLN A 133 12.14 -2.29 -4.04
N TYR A 134 11.92 -3.45 -3.42
CA TYR A 134 10.57 -3.82 -2.98
C TYR A 134 10.24 -3.49 -1.51
N MET A 135 11.21 -3.10 -0.69
CA MET A 135 10.91 -2.61 0.66
C MET A 135 11.73 -1.35 0.90
N PRO A 136 11.16 -0.13 0.76
CA PRO A 136 11.82 1.03 1.32
C PRO A 136 12.02 0.72 2.81
N SER A 137 13.24 0.86 3.30
CA SER A 137 13.53 0.72 4.73
C SER A 137 12.51 1.56 5.48
N GLY A 138 11.95 1.07 6.59
CA GLY A 138 10.87 1.80 7.31
C GLY A 138 11.21 3.28 7.57
N SER A 139 12.50 3.57 7.76
CA SER A 139 13.06 4.93 7.83
C SER A 139 12.92 5.77 6.55
N GLN A 140 13.11 5.19 5.36
CA GLN A 140 12.97 5.87 4.07
C GLN A 140 11.50 6.18 3.76
N ALA A 141 10.59 5.23 4.00
CA ALA A 141 9.15 5.47 3.84
C ALA A 141 8.65 6.54 4.83
N GLN A 142 9.17 6.53 6.05
CA GLN A 142 8.80 7.49 7.09
C GLN A 142 9.38 8.89 6.83
N ALA A 143 10.60 8.99 6.30
CA ALA A 143 11.21 10.24 5.86
C ALA A 143 10.44 10.88 4.69
N GLU A 144 10.01 10.06 3.71
CA GLU A 144 9.23 10.57 2.57
C GLU A 144 7.82 11.00 3.00
N VAL A 145 7.18 10.26 3.90
CA VAL A 145 5.90 10.68 4.51
C VAL A 145 6.05 12.00 5.27
N GLN A 146 7.15 12.20 6.00
CA GLN A 146 7.39 13.45 6.69
C GLN A 146 7.64 14.61 5.71
N ARG A 147 8.44 14.38 4.67
CA ARG A 147 8.68 15.36 3.60
C ARG A 147 7.38 15.79 2.94
N LEU A 148 6.48 14.84 2.66
CA LEU A 148 5.16 15.12 2.09
C LEU A 148 4.26 15.92 3.05
N LYS A 149 4.29 15.62 4.34
CA LYS A 149 3.57 16.41 5.36
C LYS A 149 4.06 17.85 5.40
N ASP A 150 5.38 18.04 5.40
CA ASP A 150 5.99 19.37 5.44
C ASP A 150 5.64 20.16 4.17
N GLN A 151 5.62 19.49 3.00
CA GLN A 151 5.23 20.10 1.74
C GLN A 151 3.74 20.51 1.71
N ILE A 152 2.85 19.70 2.29
CA ILE A 152 1.44 20.03 2.44
C ILE A 152 1.28 21.24 3.38
N ALA A 153 1.99 21.26 4.51
CA ALA A 153 1.96 22.37 5.45
C ALA A 153 2.44 23.69 4.80
N GLN A 154 3.49 23.64 3.99
CA GLN A 154 3.97 24.80 3.24
C GLN A 154 2.96 25.30 2.21
N MET A 155 2.32 24.40 1.45
CA MET A 155 1.26 24.80 0.53
C MET A 155 0.09 25.43 1.28
N GLN A 156 -0.34 24.84 2.41
CA GLN A 156 -1.41 25.38 3.23
C GLN A 156 -1.08 26.78 3.74
N ALA A 157 0.13 27.00 4.26
CA ALA A 157 0.58 28.33 4.71
C ALA A 157 0.52 29.36 3.58
N ARG A 158 1.05 29.02 2.40
CA ARG A 158 1.02 29.90 1.21
C ARG A 158 -0.41 30.23 0.78
N THR A 159 -1.33 29.26 0.82
CA THR A 159 -2.73 29.52 0.46
C THR A 159 -3.42 30.44 1.47
N VAL A 160 -3.11 30.30 2.76
CA VAL A 160 -3.67 31.18 3.80
C VAL A 160 -3.13 32.61 3.64
N GLU A 161 -1.84 32.77 3.36
CA GLU A 161 -1.25 34.08 3.05
C GLU A 161 -1.91 34.73 1.83
N GLN A 162 -2.09 33.98 0.74
CA GLN A 162 -2.77 34.49 -0.47
C GLN A 162 -4.23 34.90 -0.21
N ILE A 163 -4.94 34.18 0.66
CA ILE A 163 -6.31 34.54 1.05
C ILE A 163 -6.31 35.82 1.90
N ALA A 164 -5.37 35.96 2.84
CA ALA A 164 -5.25 37.15 3.68
C ALA A 164 -4.91 38.41 2.86
N GLU A 165 -4.00 38.30 1.89
CA GLU A 165 -3.67 39.40 0.97
C GLU A 165 -4.90 39.85 0.16
N GLN A 166 -5.69 38.90 -0.35
CA GLN A 166 -6.91 39.22 -1.10
C GLN A 166 -7.97 39.92 -0.23
N GLN A 167 -8.08 39.55 1.05
CA GLN A 167 -8.98 40.21 1.99
C GLN A 167 -8.55 41.64 2.31
N LEU A 168 -7.25 41.88 2.52
CA LEU A 168 -6.73 43.24 2.75
C LEU A 168 -6.93 44.15 1.54
N ILE A 169 -6.79 43.62 0.32
CA ILE A 169 -7.07 44.36 -0.91
C ILE A 169 -8.57 44.69 -1.01
N ALA A 170 -9.45 43.72 -0.72
CA ALA A 170 -10.89 43.94 -0.71
C ALA A 170 -11.31 45.02 0.30
N ASP A 171 -10.80 44.93 1.54
CA ASP A 171 -11.08 45.90 2.60
C ASP A 171 -10.57 47.32 2.26
N ALA A 172 -9.43 47.43 1.57
CA ALA A 172 -8.90 48.71 1.13
C ALA A 172 -9.79 49.35 0.06
N ILE A 173 -10.27 48.56 -0.90
CA ILE A 173 -11.20 49.01 -1.95
C ILE A 173 -12.52 49.47 -1.33
N GLU A 174 -13.05 48.75 -0.33
CA GLU A 174 -14.27 49.16 0.36
C GLU A 174 -14.09 50.47 1.15
N ARG A 175 -12.94 50.66 1.80
CA ARG A 175 -12.63 51.93 2.50
C ARG A 175 -12.48 53.09 1.53
N GLU A 176 -11.83 52.90 0.39
CA GLU A 176 -11.70 53.93 -0.65
C GLU A 176 -13.07 54.31 -1.24
N ALA A 177 -13.92 53.31 -1.52
CA ALA A 177 -15.29 53.55 -1.98
C ALA A 177 -16.14 54.30 -0.94
N ALA A 178 -15.98 53.99 0.35
CA ALA A 178 -16.68 54.70 1.42
C ALA A 178 -16.22 56.16 1.57
N VAL A 179 -14.91 56.42 1.43
CA VAL A 179 -14.35 57.79 1.44
C VAL A 179 -14.83 58.57 0.22
N ALA A 180 -14.80 57.97 -0.97
CA ALA A 180 -15.30 58.61 -2.19
C ALA A 180 -16.81 58.90 -2.13
N ALA A 181 -17.60 58.02 -1.51
CA ALA A 181 -19.03 58.27 -1.29
C ALA A 181 -19.26 59.44 -0.32
N TYR A 182 -18.47 59.54 0.76
CA TYR A 182 -18.53 60.67 1.69
C TYR A 182 -18.12 61.99 1.02
N GLU A 183 -17.06 62.01 0.21
CA GLU A 183 -16.66 63.21 -0.55
C GLU A 183 -17.71 63.64 -1.59
N ALA A 184 -18.32 62.67 -2.27
CA ALA A 184 -19.41 62.92 -3.23
C ALA A 184 -20.71 63.41 -2.56
N GLU A 185 -20.95 63.08 -1.30
CA GLU A 185 -22.05 63.65 -0.50
C GLU A 185 -21.72 65.05 0.00
N GLN A 186 -20.48 65.33 0.38
CA GLN A 186 -20.07 66.67 0.82
C GLN A 186 -20.06 67.69 -0.32
N SER A 187 -19.65 67.31 -1.54
CA SER A 187 -19.64 68.23 -2.70
C SER A 187 -21.03 68.71 -3.11
N LYS A 188 -22.05 67.85 -3.03
CA LYS A 188 -23.46 68.22 -3.26
C LYS A 188 -23.96 69.28 -2.28
N LYS A 189 -23.39 69.34 -1.08
CA LYS A 189 -23.78 70.28 -0.02
C LYS A 189 -23.24 71.71 -0.25
N TYR A 190 -22.21 71.86 -1.10
CA TYR A 190 -21.63 73.16 -1.45
C TYR A 190 -22.15 73.74 -2.77
N ASP A 191 -22.76 72.91 -3.64
CA ASP A 191 -23.36 73.35 -4.91
C ASP A 191 -24.80 73.93 -4.75
N GLU A 192 -25.38 73.88 -3.54
CA GLU A 192 -26.70 74.44 -3.19
C GLU A 192 -26.64 75.81 -2.48
N LEU A 193 -25.47 76.48 -2.45
CA LEU A 193 -25.28 77.85 -1.94
C LEU A 193 -25.03 78.84 -3.10
#